data_AF-A0A535Q7W6-F1
#
_entry.id   AF-A0A535Q7W6-F1
#
_cell.length_a   1.000
_cell.length_b   1.000
_cell.length_c   1.000
_cell.angle_alpha   90.00
_cell.angle_beta   90.00
_cell.angle_gamma   90.00
#
_symmetry.space_group_name_H-M   'P 1'
#
loop_
_entity.id
_entity.type
_entity.pdbx_description
1 polymer ?
#
loop_
_entity_poly.entity_id
_entity_poly.type
_entity_poly.pdbx_seq_one_letter_code
_entity_poly.pdbx_strand_id
1 'polypeptide(L)' 'MDGLEVLRKLRAQEKTRNIPVIILSNYDEEDLVARGLRLGAHEYLIKARTTPSSLSEGIEDWLKE' A
#
# COMPACT_ATOMS: atom_id res chain seq x y z
N MET A 1 14.73 -2.20 8.41
CA MET A 1 13.93 -1.38 7.48
C MET A 1 12.57 -2.03 7.35
N ASP A 2 11.51 -1.34 7.76
CA ASP A 2 10.14 -1.83 7.65
C ASP A 2 9.42 -1.27 6.41
N GLY A 3 8.23 -1.79 6.09
CA GLY A 3 7.48 -1.38 4.90
C GLY A 3 7.02 0.09 4.91
N LEU A 4 6.74 0.66 6.08
CA LEU A 4 6.34 2.07 6.20
C LEU A 4 7.54 3.00 5.98
N GLU A 5 8.73 2.60 6.44
CA GLU A 5 9.97 3.32 6.17
C GLU A 5 10.31 3.32 4.67
N VAL A 6 10.07 2.20 3.98
CA VAL A 6 10.21 2.10 2.51
C VAL A 6 9.23 3.05 1.82
N LEU A 7 7.95 3.02 2.18
CA LEU A 7 6.95 3.91 1.61
C LEU A 7 7.33 5.39 1.80
N ARG A 8 7.77 5.77 3.00
CA ARG A 8 8.24 7.13 3.28
C ARG A 8 9.40 7.53 2.37
N LYS A 9 10.36 6.62 2.12
CA LYS A 9 11.50 6.87 1.22
C LYS A 9 11.06 7.00 -0.24
N LEU A 10 10.09 6.19 -0.69
CA LEU A 10 9.51 6.31 -2.03
C LEU A 10 8.81 7.66 -2.23
N ARG A 11 8.00 8.08 -1.24
CA ARG A 11 7.29 9.37 -1.31
C ARG A 11 8.22 10.59 -1.26
N ALA A 12 9.40 10.46 -0.66
CA ALA A 12 10.39 11.54 -0.58
C ALA A 12 11.19 11.77 -1.88
N GLN A 13 11.16 10.87 -2.86
CA GLN A 13 11.95 10.97 -4.09
C GLN A 13 11.08 11.39 -5.29
N GLU A 14 11.53 12.39 -6.07
CA GLU A 14 10.79 12.88 -7.26
C GLU A 14 10.41 11.76 -8.24
N LYS A 15 11.32 10.82 -8.48
CA LYS A 15 11.12 9.74 -9.46
C LYS A 15 10.08 8.70 -9.03
N THR A 16 9.79 8.59 -7.74
CA THR A 16 8.94 7.52 -7.20
C THR A 16 7.75 8.02 -6.40
N ARG A 17 7.67 9.34 -6.11
CA ARG A 17 6.62 9.90 -5.26
C ARG A 17 5.20 9.63 -5.76
N ASN A 18 5.01 9.54 -7.08
CA ASN A 18 3.69 9.36 -7.70
C ASN A 18 3.39 7.91 -8.06
N ILE A 19 4.32 6.96 -7.85
CA ILE A 19 4.05 5.55 -8.15
C ILE A 19 3.02 5.03 -7.15
N PRO A 20 1.90 4.42 -7.59
CA PRO A 20 0.93 3.79 -6.69
C PRO A 20 1.61 2.71 -5.84
N VAL A 21 1.34 2.71 -4.53
CA VAL A 21 1.90 1.70 -3.61
C VAL A 21 0.77 1.10 -2.81
N ILE A 22 0.64 -0.22 -2.87
CA ILE A 22 -0.27 -1.02 -2.07
C ILE A 22 0.54 -1.70 -0.96
N ILE A 23 0.05 -1.64 0.27
CA ILE A 23 0.63 -2.38 1.39
C ILE A 23 -0.11 -3.71 1.51
N LEU A 24 0.60 -4.82 1.60
CA LEU A 24 0.04 -6.15 1.84
C LEU A 24 0.70 -6.75 3.09
N SER A 25 -0.06 -6.92 4.18
CA SER A 25 0.47 -7.23 5.51
C SER A 25 -0.38 -8.25 6.26
N ASN A 26 0.18 -8.94 7.25
CA ASN A 26 -0.60 -9.74 8.22
C ASN A 26 -1.14 -8.90 9.39
N TYR A 27 -0.60 -7.70 9.58
CA TYR A 27 -0.96 -6.77 10.65
C TYR A 27 -2.25 -6.03 10.28
N ASP A 28 -3.30 -6.18 11.08
CA ASP A 28 -4.60 -5.52 10.91
C ASP A 28 -4.91 -4.49 12.00
N GLU A 29 -3.91 -4.11 12.80
CA GLU A 29 -4.01 -3.05 13.79
C GLU A 29 -4.37 -1.72 13.12
N GLU A 30 -5.45 -1.08 13.57
CA GLU A 30 -5.99 0.16 12.99
C GLU A 30 -4.93 1.25 12.86
N ASP A 31 -4.05 1.39 13.86
CA ASP A 31 -2.97 2.38 13.85
C ASP A 31 -1.97 2.14 12.70
N LEU A 32 -1.63 0.88 12.40
CA LEU A 32 -0.72 0.54 11.31
C LEU A 32 -1.35 0.78 9.95
N VAL A 33 -2.61 0.38 9.79
CA VAL A 33 -3.42 0.63 8.59
C VAL A 33 -3.49 2.15 8.34
N ALA A 34 -3.91 2.91 9.34
CA ALA A 34 -4.08 4.35 9.24
C ALA A 34 -2.75 5.08 8.98
N ARG A 35 -1.63 4.62 9.56
CA ARG A 35 -0.30 5.15 9.25
C ARG A 35 0.09 4.89 7.79
N GLY A 36 -0.15 3.69 7.26
CA GLY A 36 0.13 3.37 5.86
C GLY A 36 -0.62 4.28 4.90
N LEU A 37 -1.93 4.45 5.13
CA LEU A 37 -2.78 5.32 4.32
C LEU A 37 -2.36 6.80 4.42
N ARG A 38 -2.11 7.32 5.63
CA ARG A 38 -1.62 8.70 5.82
C ARG A 38 -0.26 8.97 5.16
N LEU A 39 0.59 7.96 5.03
CA LEU A 39 1.87 8.05 4.32
C LEU A 39 1.71 8.01 2.80
N GLY A 40 0.50 7.86 2.27
CA GLY A 40 0.20 7.84 0.84
C GLY A 40 0.30 6.45 0.20
N ALA A 41 0.04 5.39 0.97
CA ALA A 41 -0.34 4.12 0.36
C ALA A 41 -1.71 4.30 -0.31
N HIS A 42 -1.87 3.75 -1.51
CA HIS A 42 -3.15 3.76 -2.21
C HIS A 42 -4.16 2.85 -1.50
N GLU A 43 -3.71 1.69 -1.00
CA GLU A 43 -4.53 0.77 -0.21
C GLU A 43 -3.67 -0.04 0.77
N TYR A 44 -4.30 -0.55 1.84
CA TYR A 44 -3.71 -1.48 2.81
C TYR A 44 -4.53 -2.76 2.86
N LEU A 45 -3.95 -3.86 2.41
CA LEU A 45 -4.56 -5.17 2.30
C LEU A 45 -4.07 -6.11 3.40
N ILE A 46 -5.00 -6.85 4.00
CA ILE A 46 -4.69 -7.89 4.99
C ILE A 46 -4.52 -9.22 4.26
N LYS A 47 -3.31 -9.77 4.24
CA LYS A 47 -2.95 -11.02 3.55
C LYS A 47 -3.92 -12.17 3.81
N ALA A 48 -4.34 -12.36 5.07
CA ALA A 48 -5.27 -13.42 5.43
C ALA A 48 -6.67 -13.25 4.81
N ARG A 49 -7.01 -12.03 4.36
CA ARG A 49 -8.28 -11.66 3.74
C ARG A 49 -8.16 -11.39 2.24
N THR A 50 -6.93 -11.45 1.68
CA THR A 50 -6.66 -11.17 0.27
C THR A 50 -6.38 -12.47 -0.48
N THR A 51 -7.18 -12.76 -1.50
CA THR A 51 -6.92 -13.86 -2.42
C THR A 51 -6.09 -13.36 -3.62
N PRO A 52 -5.33 -14.25 -4.30
CA PRO A 52 -4.64 -13.87 -5.53
C PRO A 52 -5.57 -13.28 -6.61
N SER A 53 -6.82 -13.75 -6.70
CA SER A 53 -7.81 -13.21 -7.65
C SER A 53 -8.20 -11.77 -7.28
N SER A 54 -8.54 -11.51 -6.01
CA SER A 54 -8.89 -10.15 -5.55
C SER A 54 -7.74 -9.15 -5.75
N LEU A 55 -6.49 -9.59 -5.58
CA LEU A 55 -5.32 -8.77 -5.85
C LEU A 55 -5.20 -8.41 -7.34
N SER A 56 -5.46 -9.40 -8.21
CA SER A 56 -5.36 -9.22 -9.66
C SER A 56 -6.47 -8.30 -10.19
N GLU A 57 -7.69 -8.45 -9.66
CA GLU A 57 -8.85 -7.61 -9.98
C GLU A 57 -8.60 -6.14 -9.57
N GLY A 58 -7.97 -5.90 -8.42
CA GLY A 58 -7.67 -4.55 -7.94
C GLY A 58 -6.69 -3.76 -8.82
N ILE A 59 -5.89 -4.43 -9.67
CA ILE A 59 -4.91 -3.76 -10.55
C ILE A 59 -5.60 -2.76 -11.47
N GLU A 60 -6.76 -3.10 -12.03
CA GLU A 60 -7.49 -2.20 -12.93
C GLU A 60 -7.92 -0.91 -12.22
N ASP A 61 -8.27 -0.98 -10.94
CA ASP A 61 -8.70 0.18 -10.16
C ASP A 61 -7.51 1.05 -9.74
N TRP A 62 -6.39 0.44 -9.33
CA TRP A 62 -5.21 1.19 -8.87
C TRP A 62 -4.44 1.91 -9.99
N LEU A 63 -4.67 1.51 -11.25
CA LEU A 63 -4.07 2.14 -12.43
C LEU A 63 -4.94 3.24 -13.04
N LYS A 64 -6.18 3.42 -12.57
CA LYS A 64 -7.03 4.55 -12.99
C LYS A 64 -6.49 5.84 -12.38
N GLU A 65 -6.37 6.88 -13.21
CA GLU A 65 -5.95 8.24 -12.82
C GLU A 65 -6.98 8.94 -11.93
#